data_AF-A0A2V6WDQ4-F1
#
_entry.id   AF-A0A2V6WDQ4-F1
#
_cell.length_a   1.000
_cell.length_b   1.000
_cell.length_c   1.000
_cell.angle_alpha   90.00
_cell.angle_beta   90.00
_cell.angle_gamma   90.00
#
_symmetry.space_group_name_H-M   'P 1'
#
loop_
_entity.id
_entity.type
_entity.pdbx_description
1 polymer ?
#
loop_
_entity_poly.entity_id
_entity_poly.type
_entity_poly.pdbx_seq_one_letter_code
_entity_poly.pdbx_strand_id
1 'polypeptide(L)'
;MQDVTVSPETRVRAVRARLPGQMLHERIENAQLTYGPLYTLAEIRQRVGEALPRRFGYVRSAVLEPIESYRERIPDHALLKYDDAVQSGLFDKFWVATPTYYQERQVDPWIVGEIGGGADRWAVIARWD
;
A
#
# COMPACT_ATOMS: atom_id res chain seq x y z
N MET A 1 26.82 -14.55 -33.68
CA MET A 1 26.93 -13.75 -32.46
C MET A 1 26.06 -12.52 -32.70
N GLN A 2 24.81 -12.55 -32.23
CA GLN A 2 23.86 -11.45 -32.49
C GLN A 2 24.18 -10.31 -31.52
N ASP A 3 24.48 -9.14 -32.07
CA ASP A 3 24.54 -7.89 -31.30
C ASP A 3 23.15 -7.64 -30.72
N VAL A 4 23.00 -7.91 -29.42
CA VAL A 4 21.82 -7.49 -28.66
C VAL A 4 21.92 -5.97 -28.54
N THR A 5 21.34 -5.26 -29.50
CA THR A 5 21.18 -3.80 -29.39
C THR A 5 20.30 -3.52 -28.19
N VAL A 6 20.94 -3.18 -27.06
CA VAL A 6 20.25 -2.78 -25.83
C VAL A 6 19.38 -1.58 -26.18
N SER A 7 18.06 -1.74 -26.06
CA SER A 7 17.14 -0.66 -26.38
C SER A 7 17.44 0.56 -25.50
N PRO A 8 17.24 1.78 -26.00
CA PRO A 8 17.40 3.00 -25.20
C PRO A 8 16.64 2.93 -23.87
N GLU A 9 15.45 2.31 -23.85
CA GLU A 9 14.63 2.10 -22.66
C GLU A 9 15.30 1.19 -21.63
N THR A 10 15.89 0.07 -22.07
CA THR A 10 16.62 -0.86 -21.19
C THR A 10 17.84 -0.16 -20.57
N ARG A 11 18.54 0.67 -21.36
CA ARG A 11 19.69 1.45 -20.90
C ARG A 11 19.28 2.53 -19.90
N VAL A 12 18.18 3.24 -20.15
CA VAL A 12 17.63 4.25 -19.23
C VAL A 12 17.18 3.59 -17.92
N ARG A 13 16.50 2.44 -17.98
CA ARG A 13 16.12 1.67 -16.79
C ARG A 13 17.34 1.22 -15.99
N ALA A 14 18.42 0.78 -16.65
CA ALA A 14 19.67 0.41 -16.00
C ALA A 14 20.39 1.60 -15.35
N VAL A 15 20.33 2.79 -15.95
CA VAL A 15 20.87 4.03 -15.35
C VAL A 15 20.04 4.43 -14.13
N ARG A 16 18.70 4.44 -14.24
CA ARG A 16 17.78 4.72 -13.13
C ARG A 16 17.98 3.74 -11.97
N ALA A 17 18.23 2.47 -12.27
CA ALA A 17 18.53 1.46 -11.26
C ALA A 17 19.75 1.79 -10.38
N ARG A 18 20.68 2.61 -10.88
CA ARG A 18 21.87 3.08 -10.14
C ARG A 18 21.64 4.41 -9.41
N LEU A 19 20.47 5.02 -9.59
CA LEU A 19 20.05 6.29 -9.02
C LEU A 19 18.84 6.04 -8.10
N PRO A 20 19.07 5.65 -6.82
CA PRO A 20 18.01 5.22 -5.92
C PRO A 20 16.90 6.27 -5.74
N GLY A 21 17.24 7.57 -5.78
CA GLY A 21 16.23 8.65 -5.71
C GLY A 21 15.32 8.74 -6.94
N GLN A 22 15.82 8.44 -8.14
CA GLN A 22 15.02 8.42 -9.37
C GLN A 22 14.08 7.21 -9.38
N MET A 23 14.56 6.05 -8.94
CA MET A 23 13.70 4.88 -8.75
C MET A 23 12.58 5.13 -7.74
N LEU A 24 12.89 5.83 -6.64
CA LEU A 24 11.90 6.18 -5.63
C LEU A 24 10.83 7.12 -6.20
N HIS A 25 11.23 8.13 -6.97
CA HIS A 25 10.31 9.06 -7.60
C HIS A 25 9.37 8.36 -8.59
N GLU A 26 9.92 7.55 -9.49
CA GLU A 26 9.13 6.77 -10.46
C GLU A 26 8.19 5.77 -9.76
N ARG A 27 8.65 5.15 -8.68
CA ARG A 27 7.82 4.24 -7.88
C ARG A 27 6.65 4.97 -7.23
N ILE A 28 6.88 6.16 -6.67
CA ILE A 28 5.83 7.01 -6.09
C ILE A 28 4.83 7.43 -7.17
N GLU A 29 5.31 7.91 -8.32
CA GLU A 29 4.46 8.32 -9.45
C GLU A 29 3.60 7.16 -9.97
N ASN A 30 4.20 6.00 -10.21
CA ASN A 30 3.49 4.81 -10.66
C ASN A 30 2.45 4.34 -9.63
N ALA A 31 2.80 4.38 -8.35
CA ALA A 31 1.86 4.04 -7.29
C ALA A 31 0.70 5.03 -7.21
N GLN A 32 0.96 6.34 -7.41
CA GLN A 32 -0.09 7.35 -7.48
C GLN A 32 -1.05 7.15 -8.64
N LEU A 33 -0.51 6.78 -9.81
CA LEU A 33 -1.31 6.49 -10.99
C LEU A 33 -2.17 5.23 -10.82
N THR A 34 -1.64 4.21 -10.14
CA THR A 34 -2.30 2.90 -10.02
C THR A 34 -3.28 2.83 -8.84
N TYR A 35 -2.91 3.38 -7.68
CA TYR A 35 -3.66 3.25 -6.43
C TYR A 35 -4.26 4.58 -5.95
N GLY A 36 -4.02 5.67 -6.70
CA GLY A 36 -4.49 7.00 -6.35
C GLY A 36 -3.63 7.66 -5.27
N PRO A 37 -4.19 8.58 -4.47
CA PRO A 37 -3.42 9.35 -3.49
C PRO A 37 -2.66 8.45 -2.50
N LEU A 38 -1.40 8.82 -2.27
CA LEU A 38 -0.57 8.21 -1.23
C LEU A 38 -0.66 9.02 0.06
N TYR A 39 -0.51 8.31 1.18
CA TYR A 39 -0.73 8.84 2.50
C TYR A 39 0.45 8.56 3.42
N THR A 40 0.60 9.35 4.46
CA THR A 40 1.38 8.99 5.64
C THR A 40 0.63 7.91 6.44
N LEU A 41 1.35 7.20 7.31
CA LEU A 41 0.72 6.20 8.19
C LEU A 41 -0.36 6.82 9.11
N ALA A 42 -0.17 8.07 9.55
CA ALA A 42 -1.15 8.79 10.36
C ALA A 42 -2.45 9.05 9.60
N GLU A 43 -2.35 9.48 8.34
CA GLU A 43 -3.51 9.70 7.46
C GLU A 43 -4.22 8.39 7.13
N ILE A 44 -3.49 7.29 6.94
CA ILE A 44 -4.10 5.95 6.79
C ILE A 44 -4.95 5.61 8.03
N ARG A 45 -4.39 5.74 9.23
CA ARG A 45 -5.12 5.45 10.48
C ARG A 45 -6.38 6.30 10.63
N GLN A 46 -6.27 7.59 10.31
CA GLN A 46 -7.42 8.50 10.33
C GLN A 46 -8.50 8.06 9.33
N ARG A 47 -8.12 7.81 8.07
CA ARG A 47 -9.07 7.43 7.00
C ARG A 47 -9.77 6.10 7.26
N VAL A 48 -9.01 5.10 7.72
CA VAL A 48 -9.59 3.80 8.09
C VAL A 48 -10.56 3.99 9.26
N GLY A 49 -10.18 4.73 10.30
CA GLY A 49 -11.09 5.06 11.41
C GLY A 49 -12.33 5.85 10.97
N GLU A 50 -12.21 6.71 9.96
CA GLU A 50 -13.31 7.50 9.40
C GLU A 50 -14.38 6.66 8.69
N ALA A 51 -14.07 5.42 8.29
CA ALA A 51 -15.06 4.47 7.76
C ALA A 51 -16.14 4.12 8.79
N LEU A 52 -15.82 4.20 10.09
CA LEU A 52 -16.80 3.93 11.14
C LEU A 52 -17.74 5.13 11.35
N PRO A 53 -19.02 4.89 11.69
CA PRO A 53 -19.94 5.96 12.09
C PRO A 53 -19.39 6.83 13.23
N ARG A 54 -19.80 8.09 13.29
CA ARG A 54 -19.47 8.93 14.45
C ARG A 54 -20.31 8.51 15.65
N ARG A 55 -19.67 8.30 16.81
CA ARG A 55 -20.33 8.05 18.10
C ARG A 55 -19.80 9.05 19.12
N PHE A 56 -20.70 9.73 19.82
CA PHE A 56 -20.31 10.77 20.78
C PHE A 56 -19.49 10.14 21.92
N GLY A 57 -18.34 10.74 22.24
CA GLY A 57 -17.43 10.21 23.24
C GLY A 57 -16.70 8.93 22.83
N TYR A 58 -16.50 8.67 21.53
CA TYR A 58 -15.64 7.59 21.03
C TYR A 58 -14.55 8.09 20.09
N VAL A 59 -13.31 7.66 20.32
CA VAL A 59 -12.17 7.94 19.43
C VAL A 59 -12.07 6.84 18.37
N ARG A 60 -12.10 7.25 17.11
CA ARG A 60 -11.91 6.38 15.94
C ARG A 60 -10.44 6.36 15.54
N SER A 61 -9.93 5.18 15.22
CA SER A 61 -8.56 4.98 14.73
C SER A 61 -8.49 3.68 13.93
N ALA A 62 -7.28 3.18 13.68
CA ALA A 62 -7.05 1.86 13.13
C ALA A 62 -5.86 1.17 13.79
N VAL A 63 -5.97 -0.15 13.94
CA VAL A 63 -4.86 -1.03 14.27
C VAL A 63 -4.31 -1.60 12.96
N LEU A 64 -2.98 -1.62 12.83
CA LEU A 64 -2.31 -2.25 11.71
C LEU A 64 -1.66 -3.55 12.16
N GLU A 65 -1.86 -4.60 11.38
CA GLU A 65 -1.25 -5.91 11.56
C GLU A 65 -0.57 -6.31 10.24
N PRO A 66 0.69 -6.80 10.26
CA PRO A 66 1.32 -7.32 9.05
C PRO A 66 0.43 -8.38 8.40
N ILE A 67 0.29 -8.33 7.08
CA ILE A 67 -0.66 -9.21 6.37
C ILE A 67 -0.35 -10.69 6.60
N GLU A 68 0.93 -11.04 6.79
CA GLU A 68 1.40 -12.41 7.06
C GLU A 68 0.98 -12.92 8.44
N SER A 69 0.70 -12.02 9.38
CA SER A 69 0.25 -12.34 10.75
C SER A 69 -1.26 -12.30 10.91
N TYR A 70 -1.98 -11.70 9.96
CA TYR A 70 -3.42 -11.53 10.04
C TYR A 70 -4.14 -12.89 9.98
N ARG A 71 -4.99 -13.17 10.98
CA ARG A 71 -5.55 -14.52 11.19
C ARG A 71 -6.96 -14.73 10.64
N GLU A 72 -7.68 -13.65 10.37
CA GLU A 72 -9.04 -13.73 9.87
C GLU A 72 -9.06 -13.90 8.35
N ARG A 73 -10.19 -14.36 7.81
CA ARG A 73 -10.32 -14.57 6.37
C ARG A 73 -10.33 -13.25 5.62
N ILE A 74 -9.39 -13.11 4.68
CA ILE A 74 -9.39 -12.03 3.69
C ILE A 74 -10.37 -12.40 2.55
N PRO A 75 -11.31 -11.52 2.17
CA PRO A 75 -12.19 -11.71 1.03
C PRO A 75 -11.42 -11.88 -0.27
N ASP A 76 -11.93 -12.74 -1.15
CA ASP A 76 -11.25 -13.14 -2.39
C ASP A 76 -10.92 -11.93 -3.28
N HIS A 77 -11.82 -10.93 -3.39
CA HIS A 77 -11.58 -9.72 -4.18
C HIS A 77 -10.43 -8.86 -3.65
N ALA A 78 -10.23 -8.84 -2.33
CA ALA A 78 -9.14 -8.13 -1.69
C ALA A 78 -7.82 -8.88 -1.84
N LEU A 79 -7.83 -10.22 -1.79
CA LEU A 79 -6.66 -11.04 -2.07
C LEU A 79 -6.15 -10.85 -3.50
N LEU A 80 -7.04 -10.76 -4.48
CA LEU A 80 -6.65 -10.51 -5.87
C LEU A 80 -5.95 -9.15 -6.03
N LYS A 81 -6.51 -8.08 -5.44
CA LYS A 81 -5.86 -6.75 -5.44
C LYS A 81 -4.51 -6.74 -4.72
N TYR A 82 -4.39 -7.54 -3.66
CA TYR A 82 -3.11 -7.74 -2.97
C TYR A 82 -2.08 -8.44 -3.86
N ASP A 83 -2.46 -9.51 -4.55
CA ASP A 83 -1.59 -10.22 -5.49
C ASP A 83 -1.10 -9.30 -6.62
N ASP A 84 -2.01 -8.53 -7.23
CA ASP A 84 -1.66 -7.49 -8.22
C ASP A 84 -0.63 -6.49 -7.65
N ALA A 85 -0.81 -6.07 -6.40
CA ALA A 85 0.10 -5.15 -5.73
C ALA A 85 1.47 -5.77 -5.43
N VAL A 86 1.52 -7.05 -5.04
CA VAL A 86 2.79 -7.80 -4.87
C VAL A 86 3.52 -7.88 -6.21
N GLN A 87 2.82 -8.25 -7.28
CA GLN A 87 3.40 -8.40 -8.62
C GLN A 87 3.91 -7.07 -9.20
N SER A 88 3.34 -5.94 -8.80
CA SER A 88 3.80 -4.61 -9.21
C SER A 88 5.24 -4.29 -8.77
N GLY A 89 5.71 -4.89 -7.68
CA GLY A 89 7.02 -4.60 -7.07
C GLY A 89 7.17 -3.17 -6.51
N LEU A 90 6.07 -2.44 -6.33
CA LEU A 90 6.07 -1.06 -5.83
C LEU A 90 6.19 -0.98 -4.30
N PHE A 91 5.79 -2.02 -3.59
CA PHE A 91 5.66 -2.03 -2.13
C PHE A 91 6.73 -2.91 -1.47
N ASP A 92 7.23 -2.49 -0.31
CA ASP A 92 8.17 -3.30 0.48
C ASP A 92 7.43 -4.21 1.47
N LYS A 93 6.25 -3.79 1.94
CA LYS A 93 5.50 -4.46 3.00
C LYS A 93 4.00 -4.16 2.87
N PHE A 94 3.18 -5.05 3.46
CA PHE A 94 1.74 -4.96 3.43
C PHE A 94 1.14 -5.19 4.82
N TRP A 95 0.03 -4.52 5.10
CA TRP A 95 -0.67 -4.59 6.37
C TRP A 95 -2.17 -4.62 6.16
N VAL A 96 -2.86 -5.28 7.09
CA VAL A 96 -4.29 -5.16 7.29
C VAL A 96 -4.54 -4.07 8.32
N ALA A 97 -5.19 -2.99 7.89
CA ALA A 97 -5.63 -1.89 8.75
C ALA A 97 -7.09 -2.13 9.14
N THR A 98 -7.32 -2.48 10.41
CA THR A 98 -8.66 -2.71 10.95
C THR A 98 -9.13 -1.47 11.69
N PRO A 99 -10.30 -0.88 11.35
CA PRO A 99 -10.81 0.27 12.07
C PRO A 99 -11.16 -0.09 13.51
N THR A 100 -11.03 0.88 14.42
CA THR A 100 -11.26 0.67 15.86
C THR A 100 -12.05 1.80 16.50
N TYR A 101 -12.81 1.47 17.55
CA TYR A 101 -13.22 2.40 18.59
C TYR A 101 -12.40 2.11 19.87
N TYR A 102 -11.69 3.09 20.42
CA TYR A 102 -10.86 2.89 21.63
C TYR A 102 -9.99 1.62 21.61
N GLN A 103 -9.44 1.27 20.44
CA GLN A 103 -8.64 0.05 20.17
C GLN A 103 -9.42 -1.26 19.98
N GLU A 104 -10.74 -1.28 20.20
CA GLU A 104 -11.58 -2.43 19.86
C GLU A 104 -11.72 -2.52 18.34
N ARG A 105 -11.20 -3.61 17.75
CA ARG A 105 -11.32 -3.91 16.32
C ARG A 105 -12.78 -4.01 15.91
N GLN A 106 -13.10 -3.36 14.79
CA GLN A 106 -14.41 -3.38 14.17
C GLN A 106 -14.35 -4.13 12.83
N VAL A 107 -15.46 -4.12 12.10
CA VAL A 107 -15.59 -4.74 10.78
C VAL A 107 -14.92 -3.91 9.67
N ASP A 108 -14.91 -4.48 8.46
CA ASP A 108 -14.42 -3.88 7.22
C ASP A 108 -12.94 -3.41 7.21
N PRO A 109 -11.98 -4.32 7.47
CA PRO A 109 -10.55 -4.02 7.33
C PRO A 109 -10.13 -3.63 5.91
N TRP A 110 -8.99 -2.94 5.82
CA TRP A 110 -8.39 -2.50 4.56
C TRP A 110 -7.01 -3.14 4.40
N ILE A 111 -6.58 -3.41 3.16
CA ILE A 111 -5.18 -3.72 2.87
C ILE A 111 -4.49 -2.43 2.45
N VAL A 112 -3.34 -2.17 3.07
CA VAL A 112 -2.47 -1.04 2.76
C VAL A 112 -1.05 -1.52 2.49
N GLY A 113 -0.34 -0.84 1.60
CA GLY A 113 1.05 -1.15 1.24
C GLY A 113 1.96 0.05 1.48
N GLU A 114 3.12 -0.17 2.08
CA GLU A 114 4.18 0.84 2.20
C GLU A 114 5.01 0.87 0.93
N ILE A 115 5.13 2.06 0.32
CA ILE A 115 5.94 2.28 -0.87
C ILE A 115 7.40 2.00 -0.54
N GLY A 116 8.00 1.14 -1.34
CA GLY A 116 9.36 0.73 -1.08
C GLY A 116 10.41 1.79 -1.35
N GLY A 117 11.59 1.60 -0.77
CA GLY A 117 12.69 2.57 -0.86
C GLY A 117 12.60 3.72 0.15
N GLY A 118 11.85 3.54 1.24
CA GLY A 118 11.85 4.44 2.41
C GLY A 118 11.09 5.76 2.20
N ALA A 119 10.05 5.78 1.36
CA ALA A 119 9.26 6.98 1.09
C ALA A 119 8.44 7.48 2.29
N ASP A 120 8.19 6.64 3.30
CA ASP A 120 7.16 6.84 4.33
C ASP A 120 5.81 7.27 3.70
N ARG A 121 5.44 6.53 2.65
CA ARG A 121 4.19 6.73 1.89
C ARG A 121 3.50 5.40 1.71
N TRP A 122 2.18 5.45 1.80
CA TRP A 122 1.31 4.29 1.88
C TRP A 122 0.18 4.42 0.87
N ALA A 123 -0.13 3.33 0.20
CA ALA A 123 -1.29 3.25 -0.68
C ALA A 123 -2.39 2.40 -0.02
N VAL A 124 -3.65 2.72 -0.32
CA VAL A 124 -4.78 1.82 -0.04
C VAL A 124 -4.91 0.85 -1.21
N ILE A 125 -4.70 -0.43 -0.95
CA ILE A 125 -4.73 -1.49 -1.97
C ILE A 125 -6.15 -2.02 -2.15
N ALA A 126 -6.80 -2.33 -1.03
CA ALA A 126 -8.15 -2.86 -1.01
C ALA A 126 -8.89 -2.41 0.24
N ARG A 127 -10.22 -2.35 0.15
CA ARG A 127 -11.14 -2.20 1.27
C ARG A 127 -12.06 -3.40 1.25
N TRP A 128 -12.46 -3.89 2.42
CA TRP A 128 -13.57 -4.82 2.46
C TRP A 128 -14.82 -4.03 2.07
N ASP A 129 -15.66 -4.65 1.24
CA ASP A 129 -16.92 -4.06 0.79
C ASP A 129 -18.07 -4.49 1.71
#